data_AF-A0A506RB64-F1
#
_entry.id   AF-A0A506RB64-F1
#
_cell.length_a   1.000
_cell.length_b   1.000
_cell.length_c   1.000
_cell.angle_alpha   90.00
_cell.angle_beta   90.00
_cell.angle_gamma   90.00
#
_symmetry.space_group_name_H-M   'P 1'
#
loop_
_entity.id
_entity.type
_entity.pdbx_description
1 polymer ?
#
loop_
_entity_poly.entity_id
_entity_poly.type
_entity_poly.pdbx_seq_one_letter_code
_entity_poly.pdbx_strand_id
1 'polypeptide(L)'
;MNTIDNTQRRTWLKQAMAACGLALTPSTVWAALDKSSLADNPFFTLMCDLVIPDTSVPGAVKAKVPDFITLAAAHGMKGAKAEQISGFEALLNEHTGNRFVSLNEQEQMTTLTALDAAAFSHPRGVPMPEVLAAWKALKALIVVGYFTSEIGASQALRYVLVPGRFDPDVPLSENPKAFSTDWTGVKYA
;
A
#
# COMPACT_ATOMS: atom_id res chain seq x y z
N MET A 1 34.81 -42.87 13.60
CA MET A 1 33.68 -42.23 12.89
C MET A 1 32.46 -42.30 13.82
N ASN A 2 32.27 -41.32 14.70
CA ASN A 2 31.22 -41.37 15.73
C ASN A 2 29.89 -40.91 15.13
N THR A 3 28.95 -41.83 14.97
CA THR A 3 27.56 -41.51 14.61
C THR A 3 26.89 -40.84 15.81
N ILE A 4 26.68 -39.53 15.74
CA ILE A 4 25.92 -38.80 16.76
C ILE A 4 24.48 -39.32 16.73
N ASP A 5 24.13 -40.03 17.80
CA ASP A 5 22.79 -40.56 18.07
C ASP A 5 21.75 -39.41 18.05
N ASN A 6 20.60 -39.67 17.43
CA ASN A 6 19.50 -38.69 17.31
C ASN A 6 19.03 -38.21 18.69
N THR A 7 19.18 -39.04 19.72
CA THR A 7 18.88 -38.70 21.11
C THR A 7 19.81 -37.60 21.63
N GLN A 8 21.11 -37.68 21.35
CA GLN A 8 22.09 -36.65 21.75
C GLN A 8 21.87 -35.33 21.02
N ARG A 9 21.50 -35.36 19.73
CA ARG A 9 21.12 -34.15 18.97
C ARG A 9 19.92 -33.44 19.57
N ARG A 10 18.88 -34.17 19.96
CA ARG A 10 17.67 -33.61 20.58
C ARG A 10 17.96 -32.99 21.95
N THR A 11 18.81 -33.62 22.75
CA THR A 11 19.19 -33.09 24.06
C THR A 11 20.04 -31.82 23.91
N TRP A 12 20.96 -31.80 22.95
CA TRP A 12 21.74 -30.59 22.62
C TRP A 12 20.86 -29.43 22.16
N LEU A 13 19.87 -29.67 21.30
CA LEU A 13 18.95 -28.63 20.85
C LEU A 13 18.10 -28.07 22.00
N LYS A 14 17.62 -28.94 22.90
CA LYS A 14 16.86 -28.50 24.07
C LYS A 14 17.70 -27.69 25.06
N GLN A 15 18.96 -28.08 25.26
CA GLN A 15 19.89 -27.35 26.13
C GLN A 15 20.37 -26.04 25.49
N ALA A 16 20.58 -26.00 24.17
CA ALA A 16 20.90 -24.78 23.44
C ALA A 16 19.74 -23.77 23.46
N MET A 17 18.49 -24.23 23.34
CA MET A 17 17.32 -23.36 23.49
C MET A 17 17.15 -22.82 24.93
N ALA A 18 17.57 -23.58 25.95
CA ALA A 18 17.54 -23.12 27.33
C ALA A 18 18.68 -22.14 27.68
N ALA A 19 19.84 -22.26 27.02
CA ALA A 19 20.99 -21.39 27.22
C ALA A 19 20.89 -20.06 26.44
N CYS A 20 20.24 -20.09 25.26
CA CYS A 20 19.81 -18.89 24.56
C CYS A 20 18.56 -18.34 25.24
N GLY A 21 18.71 -17.64 26.37
CA GLY A 21 17.67 -16.89 27.07
C GLY A 21 17.09 -15.72 26.25
N LEU A 22 16.77 -15.94 24.98
CA LEU A 22 15.93 -15.06 24.20
C LEU A 22 14.49 -15.34 24.64
N ALA A 23 14.01 -14.53 25.57
CA ALA A 23 12.59 -14.30 25.77
C ALA A 23 11.99 -13.55 24.54
N LEU A 24 12.25 -14.06 23.33
CA LEU A 24 11.48 -13.76 22.15
C LEU A 24 10.18 -14.52 22.29
N THR A 25 9.30 -14.01 23.15
CA THR A 25 7.91 -14.46 23.14
C THR A 25 7.38 -14.21 21.72
N PRO A 26 6.51 -15.09 21.19
CA PRO A 26 5.84 -14.81 19.93
C PRO A 26 5.25 -13.40 19.90
N SER A 27 4.72 -12.90 21.03
CA SER A 27 4.22 -11.53 21.13
C SER A 27 5.26 -10.43 20.88
N THR A 28 6.53 -10.60 21.29
CA THR A 28 7.57 -9.60 21.01
C THR A 28 8.05 -9.66 19.56
N VAL A 29 8.12 -10.87 18.97
CA VAL A 29 8.43 -11.05 17.55
C VAL A 29 7.31 -10.49 16.67
N TRP A 30 6.06 -10.75 17.02
CA TRP A 30 4.90 -10.23 16.31
C TRP A 30 4.78 -8.71 16.48
N ALA A 31 5.02 -8.16 17.68
CA ALA A 31 5.04 -6.71 17.91
C ALA A 31 6.22 -5.99 17.25
N ALA A 32 7.35 -6.68 17.04
CA ALA A 32 8.48 -6.14 16.28
C ALA A 32 8.25 -6.18 14.76
N LEU A 33 7.57 -7.22 14.27
CA LEU A 33 7.08 -7.29 12.88
C LEU A 33 6.03 -6.20 12.59
N ASP A 34 5.23 -5.84 13.60
CA ASP A 34 4.25 -4.75 13.53
C ASP A 34 4.92 -3.35 13.45
N LYS A 35 6.16 -3.23 13.94
CA LYS A 35 6.85 -1.94 14.14
C LYS A 35 7.65 -1.42 12.95
N SER A 36 7.87 -2.22 11.91
CA SER A 36 8.47 -1.74 10.66
C SER A 36 7.37 -1.35 9.67
N SER A 37 6.41 -0.55 10.14
CA SER A 37 5.30 -0.12 9.31
C SER A 37 5.77 0.97 8.35
N LEU A 38 5.32 0.93 7.10
CA LEU A 38 5.52 2.05 6.17
C LEU A 38 4.75 3.29 6.65
N ALA A 39 3.79 3.12 7.56
CA ALA A 39 3.02 4.21 8.15
C ALA A 39 3.86 5.15 9.03
N ASP A 40 4.88 4.63 9.71
CA ASP A 40 5.80 5.45 10.51
C ASP A 40 6.79 6.26 9.64
N ASN A 41 6.86 5.97 8.34
CA ASN A 41 7.71 6.70 7.41
C ASN A 41 6.96 7.93 6.82
N PRO A 42 7.48 9.16 7.03
CA PRO A 42 6.85 10.39 6.56
C PRO A 42 6.70 10.46 5.03
N PHE A 43 7.54 9.75 4.27
CA PHE A 43 7.45 9.67 2.82
C PHE A 43 6.13 9.04 2.37
N PHE A 44 5.70 7.92 2.96
CA PHE A 44 4.45 7.26 2.56
C PHE A 44 3.22 8.04 3.02
N THR A 45 3.31 8.74 4.15
CA THR A 45 2.27 9.69 4.56
C THR A 45 2.12 10.81 3.53
N LEU A 46 3.24 11.41 3.10
CA LEU A 46 3.26 12.43 2.05
C LEU A 46 2.69 11.91 0.71
N MET A 47 3.07 10.69 0.29
CA MET A 47 2.53 10.08 -0.93
C MET A 47 1.01 9.91 -0.87
N CYS A 48 0.49 9.41 0.24
CA CYS A 48 -0.95 9.26 0.44
C CYS A 48 -1.67 10.61 0.37
N ASP A 49 -1.11 11.64 1.03
CA ASP A 49 -1.68 12.99 1.04
C ASP A 49 -1.65 13.65 -0.35
N LEU A 50 -0.56 13.50 -1.10
CA LEU A 50 -0.46 14.04 -2.46
C LEU A 50 -1.44 13.36 -3.44
N VAL A 51 -1.70 12.06 -3.28
CA VAL A 51 -2.59 11.32 -4.19
C VAL A 51 -4.06 11.53 -3.86
N ILE A 52 -4.43 11.55 -2.58
CA ILE A 52 -5.81 11.80 -2.12
C ILE A 52 -5.75 12.74 -0.91
N PRO A 53 -5.64 14.06 -1.14
CA PRO A 53 -5.56 15.06 -0.07
C PRO A 53 -6.90 15.23 0.64
N ASP A 54 -6.85 15.88 1.80
CA ASP A 54 -8.05 16.39 2.46
C ASP A 54 -8.80 17.39 1.57
N THR A 55 -10.11 17.22 1.47
CA THR A 55 -11.02 18.17 0.82
C THR A 55 -12.20 18.48 1.74
N SER A 56 -13.43 18.54 1.21
CA SER A 56 -14.63 18.48 2.03
C SER A 56 -14.86 17.10 2.66
N VAL A 57 -14.12 16.08 2.20
CA VAL A 57 -14.05 14.73 2.77
C VAL A 57 -12.61 14.46 3.24
N PRO A 58 -12.41 13.80 4.40
CA PRO A 58 -11.09 13.37 4.85
C PRO A 58 -10.31 12.56 3.80
N GLY A 59 -9.03 12.85 3.61
CA GLY A 59 -8.16 12.21 2.62
C GLY A 59 -7.57 10.87 3.06
N ALA A 60 -6.63 10.35 2.26
CA ALA A 60 -6.04 9.02 2.46
C ALA A 60 -5.31 8.84 3.80
N VAL A 61 -4.66 9.89 4.30
CA VAL A 61 -3.98 9.84 5.60
C VAL A 61 -4.98 9.58 6.73
N LYS A 62 -6.11 10.32 6.76
CA LYS A 62 -7.17 10.15 7.77
C LYS A 62 -7.91 8.81 7.61
N ALA A 63 -7.92 8.25 6.42
CA ALA A 63 -8.42 6.90 6.13
C ALA A 63 -7.44 5.78 6.51
N LYS A 64 -6.29 6.08 7.15
CA LYS A 64 -5.26 5.11 7.56
C LYS A 64 -4.69 4.30 6.38
N VAL A 65 -4.64 4.90 5.20
CA VAL A 65 -4.06 4.27 4.02
C VAL A 65 -2.57 3.93 4.17
N PRO A 66 -1.72 4.74 4.86
CA PRO A 66 -0.34 4.34 5.12
C PRO A 66 -0.20 2.99 5.85
N ASP A 67 -1.04 2.73 6.85
CA ASP A 67 -1.10 1.45 7.57
C ASP A 67 -1.50 0.32 6.62
N PHE A 68 -2.54 0.57 5.80
CA PHE A 68 -3.03 -0.39 4.82
C PHE A 68 -1.96 -0.78 3.80
N ILE A 69 -1.16 0.17 3.29
CA ILE A 69 -0.11 -0.12 2.30
C ILE A 69 0.93 -1.09 2.85
N THR A 70 1.30 -0.93 4.13
CA THR A 70 2.21 -1.86 4.83
C THR A 70 1.69 -3.28 4.75
N LEU A 71 0.43 -3.49 5.16
CA LEU A 71 -0.21 -4.80 5.16
C LEU A 71 -0.40 -5.34 3.74
N ALA A 72 -0.87 -4.51 2.82
CA ALA A 72 -1.17 -4.90 1.45
C ALA A 72 0.09 -5.30 0.68
N ALA A 73 1.21 -4.60 0.88
CA ALA A 73 2.51 -4.93 0.29
C ALA A 73 3.08 -6.23 0.87
N ALA A 74 2.96 -6.45 2.19
CA ALA A 74 3.38 -7.70 2.83
C ALA A 74 2.61 -8.94 2.29
N HIS A 75 1.36 -8.75 1.87
CA HIS A 75 0.52 -9.80 1.29
C HIS A 75 0.51 -9.84 -0.25
N GLY A 76 1.36 -9.09 -0.92
CA GLY A 76 1.49 -9.15 -2.38
C GLY A 76 0.28 -8.62 -3.15
N MET A 77 -0.56 -7.79 -2.52
CA MET A 77 -1.82 -7.33 -3.11
C MET A 77 -1.55 -6.52 -4.40
N LYS A 78 -2.38 -6.72 -5.43
CA LYS A 78 -2.21 -6.10 -6.77
C LYS A 78 -0.86 -6.36 -7.44
N GLY A 79 -0.14 -7.42 -7.03
CA GLY A 79 1.19 -7.73 -7.55
C GLY A 79 2.29 -6.83 -6.99
N ALA A 80 2.02 -6.08 -5.92
CA ALA A 80 3.03 -5.32 -5.20
C ALA A 80 4.05 -6.26 -4.58
N LYS A 81 5.34 -5.93 -4.70
CA LYS A 81 6.41 -6.60 -3.98
C LYS A 81 6.80 -5.74 -2.78
N ALA A 82 6.91 -6.33 -1.60
CA ALA A 82 7.20 -5.60 -0.37
C ALA A 82 8.51 -4.80 -0.48
N GLU A 83 9.57 -5.36 -1.10
CA GLU A 83 10.83 -4.64 -1.29
C GLU A 83 10.69 -3.46 -2.26
N GLN A 84 9.90 -3.63 -3.32
CA GLN A 84 9.68 -2.60 -4.32
C GLN A 84 8.88 -1.41 -3.77
N ILE A 85 7.90 -1.68 -2.90
CA ILE A 85 7.13 -0.62 -2.23
C ILE A 85 7.99 0.10 -1.20
N SER A 86 8.63 -0.65 -0.29
CA SER A 86 9.48 -0.07 0.76
C SER A 86 10.69 0.69 0.21
N GLY A 87 11.26 0.24 -0.92
CA GLY A 87 12.37 0.89 -1.62
C GLY A 87 11.97 2.04 -2.55
N PHE A 88 10.68 2.37 -2.68
CA PHE A 88 10.21 3.34 -3.67
C PHE A 88 10.80 4.75 -3.46
N GLU A 89 10.99 5.20 -2.21
CA GLU A 89 11.63 6.50 -1.93
C GLU A 89 13.04 6.57 -2.53
N ALA A 90 13.83 5.50 -2.38
CA ALA A 90 15.18 5.44 -2.92
C ALA A 90 15.16 5.45 -4.46
N LEU A 91 14.29 4.66 -5.08
CA LEU A 91 14.11 4.62 -6.53
C LEU A 91 13.69 5.98 -7.10
N LEU A 92 12.79 6.69 -6.42
CA LEU A 92 12.33 8.00 -6.84
C LEU A 92 13.45 9.04 -6.74
N ASN A 93 14.22 9.00 -5.64
CA ASN A 93 15.34 9.91 -5.45
C ASN A 93 16.45 9.67 -6.49
N GLU A 94 16.73 8.41 -6.82
CA GLU A 94 17.67 8.04 -7.88
C GLU A 94 17.19 8.52 -9.25
N HIS A 95 15.91 8.30 -9.57
CA HIS A 95 15.32 8.68 -10.85
C HIS A 95 15.32 10.19 -11.07
N THR A 96 15.10 10.97 -10.00
CA THR A 96 14.96 12.43 -10.07
C THR A 96 16.25 13.18 -9.76
N GLY A 97 17.26 12.49 -9.21
CA GLY A 97 18.50 13.08 -8.71
C GLY A 97 18.33 13.99 -7.49
N ASN A 98 17.14 14.01 -6.89
CA ASN A 98 16.79 14.91 -5.78
C ASN A 98 16.22 14.11 -4.61
N ARG A 99 16.34 14.65 -3.39
CA ARG A 99 15.63 14.09 -2.24
C ARG A 99 14.18 14.58 -2.26
N PHE A 100 13.25 13.72 -2.67
CA PHE A 100 11.84 14.08 -2.91
C PHE A 100 11.19 14.77 -1.70
N VAL A 101 11.38 14.23 -0.49
CA VAL A 101 10.82 14.81 0.75
C VAL A 101 11.37 16.20 1.11
N SER A 102 12.46 16.64 0.48
CA SER A 102 13.07 17.95 0.69
C SER A 102 12.66 18.99 -0.36
N LEU A 103 11.97 18.58 -1.42
CA LEU A 103 11.40 19.47 -2.43
C LEU A 103 10.24 20.28 -1.83
N ASN A 104 9.97 21.46 -2.38
CA ASN A 104 8.76 22.19 -2.00
C ASN A 104 7.50 21.52 -2.59
N GLU A 105 6.31 21.89 -2.10
CA GLU A 105 5.04 21.26 -2.50
C GLU A 105 4.78 21.30 -4.02
N GLN A 106 5.12 22.42 -4.67
CA GLN A 106 4.92 22.59 -6.11
C GLN A 106 5.87 21.70 -6.91
N GLU A 107 7.12 21.56 -6.48
CA GLU A 107 8.09 20.64 -7.06
C GLU A 107 7.68 19.19 -6.85
N GLN A 108 7.25 18.81 -5.63
CA GLN A 108 6.74 17.47 -5.33
C GLN A 108 5.59 17.10 -6.25
N MET A 109 4.60 17.98 -6.40
CA MET A 109 3.45 17.76 -7.26
C MET A 109 3.86 17.65 -8.73
N THR A 110 4.78 18.50 -9.19
CA THR A 110 5.28 18.49 -10.57
C THR A 110 6.01 17.18 -10.88
N THR A 111 6.93 16.76 -9.99
CA THR A 111 7.67 15.51 -10.11
C THR A 111 6.74 14.30 -10.12
N LEU A 112 5.78 14.25 -9.19
CA LEU A 112 4.85 13.13 -9.08
C LEU A 112 3.89 13.06 -10.27
N THR A 113 3.43 14.22 -10.78
CA THR A 113 2.59 14.31 -11.97
C THR A 113 3.32 13.79 -13.22
N ALA A 114 4.60 14.16 -13.38
CA ALA A 114 5.42 13.67 -14.49
C ALA A 114 5.63 12.15 -14.41
N LEU A 115 5.92 11.63 -13.22
CA LEU A 115 6.06 10.19 -12.97
C LEU A 115 4.76 9.44 -13.27
N ASP A 116 3.62 10.01 -12.87
CA ASP A 116 2.30 9.44 -13.13
C ASP A 116 1.98 9.38 -14.62
N ALA A 117 2.20 10.48 -15.34
CA ALA A 117 2.00 10.53 -16.77
C ALA A 117 2.88 9.50 -17.50
N ALA A 118 4.17 9.41 -17.14
CA ALA A 118 5.10 8.43 -17.71
C ALA A 118 4.64 6.99 -17.43
N ALA A 119 4.22 6.71 -16.19
CA ALA A 119 3.73 5.40 -15.82
C ALA A 119 2.49 5.02 -16.65
N PHE A 120 1.44 5.83 -16.65
CA PHE A 120 0.15 5.47 -17.26
C PHE A 120 0.10 5.61 -18.79
N SER A 121 1.05 6.31 -19.40
CA SER A 121 1.25 6.32 -20.87
C SER A 121 2.19 5.24 -21.39
N HIS A 122 2.86 4.49 -20.50
CA HIS A 122 3.84 3.47 -20.89
C HIS A 122 3.21 2.39 -21.81
N PRO A 123 3.82 2.07 -22.96
CA PRO A 123 3.28 1.11 -23.93
C PRO A 123 3.07 -0.29 -23.35
N ARG A 124 1.97 -0.94 -23.75
CA ARG A 124 1.72 -2.35 -23.42
C ARG A 124 2.74 -3.25 -24.13
N GLY A 125 3.20 -4.29 -23.44
CA GLY A 125 4.16 -5.27 -23.99
C GLY A 125 5.62 -4.82 -23.97
N VAL A 126 5.92 -3.58 -23.56
CA VAL A 126 7.28 -3.09 -23.36
C VAL A 126 7.64 -3.21 -21.87
N PRO A 127 8.81 -3.79 -21.51
CA PRO A 127 9.27 -3.81 -20.12
C PRO A 127 9.22 -2.42 -19.48
N MET A 128 8.61 -2.34 -18.31
CA MET A 128 8.44 -1.07 -17.60
C MET A 128 9.67 -0.81 -16.72
N PRO A 129 10.22 0.42 -16.71
CA PRO A 129 11.20 0.84 -15.72
C PRO A 129 10.70 0.58 -14.30
N GLU A 130 11.60 0.16 -13.41
CA GLU A 130 11.23 -0.27 -12.05
C GLU A 130 10.51 0.83 -11.26
N VAL A 131 10.98 2.07 -11.33
CA VAL A 131 10.36 3.23 -10.65
C VAL A 131 8.91 3.45 -11.11
N LEU A 132 8.61 3.28 -12.40
CA LEU A 132 7.26 3.44 -12.94
C LEU A 132 6.35 2.29 -12.50
N ALA A 133 6.88 1.05 -12.46
CA ALA A 133 6.14 -0.10 -11.98
C ALA A 133 5.84 0.02 -10.48
N ALA A 134 6.80 0.50 -9.69
CA ALA A 134 6.66 0.74 -8.26
C ALA A 134 5.63 1.82 -7.98
N TRP A 135 5.68 2.93 -8.73
CA TRP A 135 4.68 3.98 -8.64
C TRP A 135 3.27 3.49 -8.96
N LYS A 136 3.09 2.72 -10.05
CA LYS A 136 1.78 2.13 -10.36
C LYS A 136 1.23 1.24 -9.26
N ALA A 137 2.08 0.38 -8.69
CA ALA A 137 1.69 -0.51 -7.61
C ALA A 137 1.31 0.29 -6.36
N LEU A 138 2.15 1.25 -5.95
CA LEU A 138 1.88 2.10 -4.79
C LEU A 138 0.59 2.91 -4.96
N LYS A 139 0.41 3.60 -6.10
CA LYS A 139 -0.80 4.36 -6.39
C LYS A 139 -2.05 3.47 -6.40
N ALA A 140 -1.95 2.26 -6.96
CA ALA A 140 -3.05 1.30 -6.92
C ALA A 140 -3.41 0.90 -5.49
N LEU A 141 -2.42 0.68 -4.61
CA LEU A 141 -2.66 0.39 -3.19
C LEU A 141 -3.27 1.59 -2.46
N ILE A 142 -2.83 2.82 -2.74
CA ILE A 142 -3.42 4.04 -2.16
C ILE A 142 -4.91 4.15 -2.50
N VAL A 143 -5.23 4.02 -3.79
CA VAL A 143 -6.61 4.14 -4.29
C VAL A 143 -7.49 3.02 -3.74
N VAL A 144 -7.00 1.78 -3.74
CA VAL A 144 -7.73 0.64 -3.17
C VAL A 144 -7.96 0.85 -1.68
N GLY A 145 -6.91 1.14 -0.91
CA GLY A 145 -7.00 1.37 0.53
C GLY A 145 -8.03 2.44 0.88
N TYR A 146 -7.99 3.57 0.17
CA TYR A 146 -8.94 4.66 0.39
C TYR A 146 -10.38 4.26 0.06
N PHE A 147 -10.66 3.74 -1.13
CA PHE A 147 -12.03 3.42 -1.54
C PHE A 147 -12.58 2.13 -0.91
N THR A 148 -11.77 1.36 -0.18
CA THR A 148 -12.24 0.29 0.72
C THR A 148 -12.41 0.73 2.17
N SER A 149 -11.99 1.95 2.52
CA SER A 149 -12.21 2.53 3.85
C SER A 149 -13.64 3.06 3.99
N GLU A 150 -14.12 3.23 5.23
CA GLU A 150 -15.41 3.88 5.49
C GLU A 150 -15.46 5.31 4.91
N ILE A 151 -14.38 6.08 5.08
CA ILE A 151 -14.26 7.44 4.57
C ILE A 151 -14.42 7.47 3.04
N GLY A 152 -13.65 6.64 2.31
CA GLY A 152 -13.72 6.61 0.85
C GLY A 152 -15.03 6.01 0.33
N ALA A 153 -15.47 4.88 0.88
CA ALA A 153 -16.63 4.14 0.37
C ALA A 153 -17.97 4.84 0.68
N SER A 154 -18.10 5.52 1.83
CA SER A 154 -19.38 6.07 2.28
C SER A 154 -19.45 7.59 2.31
N GLN A 155 -18.32 8.28 2.45
CA GLN A 155 -18.29 9.75 2.56
C GLN A 155 -17.85 10.38 1.24
N ALA A 156 -16.80 9.84 0.60
CA ALA A 156 -16.37 10.29 -0.73
C ALA A 156 -17.30 9.80 -1.84
N LEU A 157 -17.78 8.56 -1.73
CA LEU A 157 -18.75 7.95 -2.63
C LEU A 157 -20.16 7.86 -2.02
N ARG A 158 -21.16 7.57 -2.84
CA ARG A 158 -22.53 7.29 -2.40
C ARG A 158 -22.66 5.80 -2.10
N TYR A 159 -22.54 5.42 -0.84
CA TYR A 159 -22.79 4.05 -0.42
C TYR A 159 -24.27 3.71 -0.43
N VAL A 160 -24.62 2.60 -1.07
CA VAL A 160 -25.99 2.05 -1.10
C VAL A 160 -25.90 0.59 -0.66
N LEU A 161 -26.25 0.33 0.60
CA LEU A 161 -26.13 -1.01 1.20
C LEU A 161 -26.99 -2.07 0.48
N VAL A 162 -28.19 -1.68 0.05
CA VAL A 162 -29.12 -2.56 -0.66
C VAL A 162 -29.46 -1.90 -1.99
N PRO A 163 -28.91 -2.37 -3.12
CA PRO A 163 -29.24 -1.82 -4.43
C PRO A 163 -30.72 -2.11 -4.71
N GLY A 164 -31.53 -1.04 -4.75
CA GLY A 164 -32.96 -1.12 -5.05
C GLY A 164 -33.21 -1.20 -6.55
N ARG A 165 -34.16 -0.40 -7.04
CA ARG A 165 -34.48 -0.30 -8.48
C ARG A 165 -33.26 0.19 -9.27
N PHE A 166 -32.95 -0.46 -10.38
CA PHE A 166 -32.01 0.06 -11.36
C PHE A 166 -32.63 1.27 -12.09
N ASP A 167 -31.92 2.39 -12.08
CA ASP A 167 -32.32 3.61 -12.78
C ASP A 167 -31.25 3.95 -13.85
N PRO A 168 -31.56 3.80 -15.15
CA PRO A 168 -30.59 4.03 -16.21
C PRO A 168 -30.27 5.50 -16.44
N ASP A 169 -31.13 6.42 -15.98
CA ASP A 169 -30.98 7.86 -16.20
C ASP A 169 -31.20 8.62 -14.88
N VAL A 170 -30.09 8.87 -14.17
CA VAL A 170 -30.09 9.60 -12.90
C VAL A 170 -29.60 11.02 -13.17
N PRO A 171 -30.36 12.06 -12.79
CA PRO A 171 -29.94 13.44 -12.98
C PRO A 171 -28.65 13.74 -12.20
N LEU A 172 -27.70 14.39 -12.86
CA LEU A 172 -26.47 14.88 -12.24
C LEU A 172 -26.78 16.05 -11.30
N SER A 173 -26.47 15.91 -10.02
CA SER A 173 -26.50 17.01 -9.06
C SER A 173 -25.33 17.97 -9.29
N GLU A 174 -25.39 19.20 -8.76
CA GLU A 174 -24.30 20.20 -8.87
C GLU A 174 -22.95 19.70 -8.33
N ASN A 175 -22.97 18.79 -7.34
CA ASN A 175 -21.78 18.09 -6.84
C ASN A 175 -21.99 16.56 -6.90
N PRO A 176 -21.85 15.94 -8.08
CA PRO A 176 -22.20 14.55 -8.27
C PRO A 176 -21.13 13.65 -7.63
N LYS A 177 -21.52 12.91 -6.59
CA LYS A 177 -20.72 11.81 -6.06
C LYS A 177 -21.04 10.53 -6.83
N ALA A 178 -19.99 9.79 -7.22
CA ALA A 178 -20.15 8.47 -7.82
C ALA A 178 -20.73 7.47 -6.79
N PHE A 179 -21.43 6.45 -7.28
CA PHE A 179 -21.90 5.36 -6.42
C PHE A 179 -20.75 4.46 -6.01
N SER A 180 -20.72 4.07 -4.74
CA SER A 180 -19.84 3.01 -4.26
C SER A 180 -20.43 1.68 -4.67
N THR A 181 -20.09 1.21 -5.86
CA THR A 181 -20.41 -0.14 -6.30
C THR A 181 -19.26 -1.06 -5.94
N ASP A 182 -19.54 -2.10 -5.17
CA ASP A 182 -18.63 -3.19 -4.83
C ASP A 182 -18.45 -4.18 -6.00
N TRP A 183 -18.96 -3.83 -7.18
CA TRP A 183 -18.97 -4.69 -8.36
C TRP A 183 -17.56 -4.86 -8.93
N THR A 184 -16.82 -5.83 -8.42
CA THR A 184 -15.76 -6.48 -9.20
C THR A 184 -16.46 -7.21 -10.33
N GLY A 185 -16.37 -6.69 -11.55
CA GLY A 185 -16.94 -7.32 -12.75
C GLY A 185 -16.49 -8.77 -12.86
N VAL A 186 -17.32 -9.69 -12.37
CA VAL A 186 -17.18 -11.11 -12.63
C VAL A 186 -17.46 -11.25 -14.11
N LYS A 187 -16.40 -11.34 -14.91
CA LYS A 187 -16.52 -11.80 -16.29
C LYS A 187 -16.95 -13.25 -16.18
N TYR A 188 -18.24 -13.51 -16.35
CA TYR A 188 -18.72 -14.83 -16.75
C TYR A 188 -18.18 -15.03 -18.17
N ALA A 189 -16.97 -15.59 -18.25
CA ALA A 189 -16.39 -16.10 -19.49
C ALA A 189 -16.86 -17.54 -19.69
#